data_AF-A0A0X3AS08-F1
#
_entry.id   AF-A0A0X3AS08-F1
#
_cell.length_a   1.000
_cell.length_b   1.000
_cell.length_c   1.000
_cell.angle_alpha   90.00
_cell.angle_beta   90.00
_cell.angle_gamma   90.00
#
_symmetry.space_group_name_H-M   'P 1'
#
loop_
_entity.id
_entity.type
_entity.pdbx_description
1 polymer ?
#
loop_
_entity_poly.entity_id
_entity_poly.type
_entity_poly.pdbx_seq_one_letter_code
_entity_poly.pdbx_strand_id
1 'polypeptide(L)'
;MKSLINWDKNIFDGEKRLLPSTKVLHTQIHLPELKESWSIGFKFNITPRDQGYRTIADEVFFLSEKAPKEILKEGLKFNFMDGPNIIGECILFQEKLVEMEDVIDRIKLVEQEKHELKMFITSINNSSFSYTTNELEELIKYSSDYPYIFSFVLNIDKNIALKYLSNNYLVKLNNVLESSNLPLFLFNIEKFLGKEEFDMFIEKLPNEIKKNEIFINSIEEIL
;
A
#
# COMPACT_ATOMS: atom_id res chain seq x y z
N MET A 1 -19.84 7.88 15.15
CA MET A 1 -18.97 6.69 15.17
C MET A 1 -18.23 6.62 13.86
N LYS A 2 -16.92 6.38 13.87
CA LYS A 2 -16.13 6.16 12.66
C LYS A 2 -15.94 4.68 12.41
N SER A 3 -15.53 4.31 11.21
CA SER A 3 -15.13 2.94 10.90
C SER A 3 -13.88 2.88 10.06
N LEU A 4 -12.99 1.96 10.43
CA LEU A 4 -11.90 1.53 9.59
C LEU A 4 -12.41 0.36 8.75
N ILE A 5 -12.31 0.50 7.44
CA ILE A 5 -12.67 -0.53 6.47
C ILE A 5 -11.38 -1.03 5.83
N ASN A 6 -11.10 -2.33 6.00
CA ASN A 6 -10.03 -3.03 5.30
C ASN A 6 -10.64 -3.76 4.10
N TRP A 7 -10.43 -3.24 2.90
CA TRP A 7 -10.92 -3.83 1.66
C TRP A 7 -10.10 -5.06 1.26
N ASP A 8 -10.75 -6.09 0.75
CA ASP A 8 -10.07 -7.30 0.28
C ASP A 8 -9.36 -7.04 -1.05
N LYS A 9 -8.03 -6.94 -0.99
CA LYS A 9 -7.17 -6.72 -2.16
C LYS A 9 -7.38 -7.76 -3.25
N ASN A 10 -7.65 -9.02 -2.91
CA ASN A 10 -7.83 -10.06 -3.91
C ASN A 10 -9.07 -9.81 -4.78
N ILE A 11 -10.10 -9.16 -4.23
CA ILE A 11 -11.31 -8.82 -4.97
C ILE A 11 -11.07 -7.59 -5.85
N PHE A 12 -10.49 -6.53 -5.30
CA PHE A 12 -10.29 -5.29 -6.05
C PHE A 12 -9.13 -5.36 -7.06
N ASP A 13 -8.00 -5.95 -6.68
CA ASP A 13 -6.86 -6.18 -7.58
C ASP A 13 -7.11 -7.38 -8.51
N GLY A 14 -7.68 -8.48 -8.01
CA GLY A 14 -7.85 -9.71 -8.77
C GLY A 14 -8.97 -9.68 -9.81
N GLU A 15 -10.10 -9.01 -9.53
CA GLU A 15 -11.21 -8.88 -10.49
C GLU A 15 -11.15 -7.59 -11.34
N LYS A 16 -10.06 -6.81 -11.26
CA LYS A 16 -9.94 -5.47 -11.88
C LYS A 16 -11.05 -4.51 -11.44
N ARG A 17 -11.53 -4.65 -10.21
CA ARG A 17 -12.58 -3.78 -9.66
C ARG A 17 -11.93 -2.61 -8.94
N LEU A 18 -12.24 -1.39 -9.37
CA LEU A 18 -11.77 -0.20 -8.68
C LEU A 18 -12.46 -0.04 -7.32
N LEU A 19 -11.71 0.47 -6.33
CA LEU A 19 -12.31 0.95 -5.09
C LEU A 19 -13.40 2.00 -5.38
N PRO A 20 -14.46 2.08 -4.55
CA PRO A 20 -15.55 3.03 -4.77
C PRO A 20 -15.07 4.48 -4.71
N SER A 21 -15.51 5.30 -5.67
CA SER A 21 -15.27 6.75 -5.69
C SER A 21 -16.45 7.56 -5.11
N THR A 22 -17.41 6.90 -4.46
CA THR A 22 -18.56 7.57 -3.85
C THR A 22 -18.25 7.94 -2.40
N LYS A 23 -18.87 9.04 -1.93
CA LYS A 23 -18.77 9.48 -0.53
C LYS A 23 -19.79 8.83 0.40
N VAL A 24 -20.69 8.01 -0.16
CA VAL A 24 -21.68 7.26 0.59
C VAL A 24 -21.70 5.84 0.07
N LEU A 25 -21.64 4.89 1.00
CA LEU A 25 -21.77 3.47 0.72
C LEU A 25 -22.74 2.83 1.72
N HIS A 26 -23.31 1.70 1.31
CA HIS A 26 -24.22 0.93 2.15
C HIS A 26 -23.80 -0.54 2.12
N THR A 27 -23.98 -1.22 3.24
CA THR A 27 -23.87 -2.67 3.36
C THR A 27 -24.97 -3.19 4.29
N GLN A 28 -24.98 -4.49 4.52
CA GLN A 28 -25.79 -5.13 5.54
C GLN A 28 -24.89 -5.63 6.68
N ILE A 29 -25.36 -5.46 7.92
CA ILE A 29 -24.81 -6.13 9.09
C ILE A 29 -25.80 -7.20 9.53
N HIS A 30 -25.30 -8.42 9.72
CA HIS A 30 -26.06 -9.51 10.32
C HIS A 30 -25.76 -9.56 11.82
N LEU A 31 -26.82 -9.64 12.63
CA LEU A 31 -26.74 -9.71 14.08
C LEU A 31 -27.28 -11.07 14.53
N PRO A 32 -26.41 -12.09 14.70
CA PRO A 32 -26.85 -13.45 15.01
C PRO A 32 -27.63 -13.54 16.32
N GLU A 33 -27.25 -12.73 17.31
CA GLU A 33 -27.88 -12.69 18.64
C GLU A 33 -29.35 -12.25 18.56
N LEU A 34 -29.68 -11.36 17.62
CA LEU A 34 -31.04 -10.87 17.40
C LEU A 34 -31.77 -11.60 16.26
N LYS A 35 -31.06 -12.45 15.50
CA LYS A 35 -31.54 -13.07 14.24
C LYS A 35 -32.08 -12.06 13.23
N GLU A 36 -31.47 -10.88 13.22
CA GLU A 36 -31.86 -9.77 12.36
C GLU A 36 -30.72 -9.33 11.45
N SER A 37 -31.07 -8.69 10.34
CA SER A 37 -30.12 -8.05 9.43
C SER A 37 -30.55 -6.61 9.22
N TRP A 38 -29.60 -5.69 9.28
CA TRP A 38 -29.85 -4.27 9.18
C TRP A 38 -28.98 -3.63 8.12
N SER A 39 -29.54 -2.67 7.38
CA SER A 39 -28.77 -1.88 6.42
C SER A 39 -28.05 -0.74 7.14
N ILE A 40 -26.76 -0.63 6.89
CA ILE A 40 -25.88 0.35 7.49
C ILE A 40 -25.23 1.19 6.39
N GLY A 41 -25.17 2.50 6.63
CA GLY A 41 -24.57 3.48 5.75
C GLY A 41 -23.25 3.99 6.32
N PHE A 42 -22.34 4.33 5.40
CA PHE A 42 -21.05 4.96 5.67
C PHE A 42 -20.98 6.27 4.91
N LYS A 43 -20.56 7.35 5.56
CA LYS A 43 -20.17 8.60 4.90
C LYS A 43 -18.67 8.80 4.98
N PHE A 44 -18.12 9.33 3.90
CA PHE A 44 -16.70 9.59 3.74
C PHE A 44 -16.47 11.04 3.30
N ASN A 45 -15.55 11.73 3.97
CA ASN A 45 -15.04 13.04 3.56
C ASN A 45 -14.12 12.89 2.33
N ILE A 46 -13.25 11.88 2.37
CA ILE A 46 -12.32 11.46 1.30
C ILE A 46 -12.78 10.08 0.79
N THR A 47 -12.90 9.87 -0.52
CA THR A 47 -13.48 8.62 -1.04
C THR A 47 -12.60 7.39 -0.74
N PRO A 48 -13.15 6.16 -0.66
CA PRO A 48 -12.35 4.95 -0.52
C PRO A 48 -11.26 4.82 -1.59
N ARG A 49 -11.55 5.23 -2.83
CA ARG A 49 -10.59 5.27 -3.93
C ARG A 49 -9.37 6.14 -3.63
N ASP A 50 -9.56 7.28 -2.98
CA ASP A 50 -8.48 8.23 -2.68
C ASP A 50 -7.74 7.87 -1.38
N GLN A 51 -8.33 7.08 -0.48
CA GLN A 51 -7.69 6.60 0.75
C GLN A 51 -6.93 5.26 0.58
N GLY A 52 -7.37 4.43 -0.37
CA GLY A 52 -6.81 3.10 -0.63
C GLY A 52 -7.42 1.99 0.23
N TYR A 53 -6.77 0.83 0.25
CA TYR A 53 -7.29 -0.42 0.84
C TYR A 53 -7.63 -0.37 2.33
N ARG A 54 -7.14 0.64 3.05
CA ARG A 54 -7.56 0.96 4.42
C ARG A 54 -8.24 2.32 4.41
N THR A 55 -9.57 2.33 4.43
CA THR A 55 -10.37 3.55 4.35
C THR A 55 -11.00 3.86 5.70
N ILE A 56 -11.01 5.13 6.08
CA ILE A 56 -11.79 5.64 7.21
C ILE A 56 -13.10 6.21 6.70
N ALA A 57 -14.21 5.65 7.18
CA ALA A 57 -15.51 6.29 7.14
C ALA A 57 -15.68 7.22 8.33
N ASP A 58 -16.00 8.49 8.07
CA ASP A 58 -16.17 9.54 9.08
C ASP A 58 -17.47 9.38 9.88
N GLU A 59 -18.48 8.74 9.29
CA GLU A 59 -19.76 8.50 9.94
C GLU A 59 -20.32 7.14 9.54
N VAL A 60 -20.74 6.36 10.55
CA VAL A 60 -21.50 5.13 10.39
C VAL A 60 -22.87 5.28 11.03
N PHE A 61 -23.92 4.93 10.29
CA PHE A 61 -25.31 5.12 10.70
C PHE A 61 -26.22 4.02 10.17
N PHE A 62 -27.31 3.73 10.89
CA PHE A 62 -28.37 2.88 10.36
C PHE A 62 -29.31 3.67 9.45
N LEU A 63 -29.80 3.02 8.39
CA LEU A 63 -30.79 3.62 7.50
C LEU A 63 -32.21 3.63 8.10
N SER A 64 -32.49 2.73 9.04
CA SER A 64 -33.80 2.61 9.69
C SER A 64 -33.77 3.17 11.10
N GLU A 65 -34.79 3.93 11.48
CA GLU A 65 -34.95 4.44 12.85
C GLU A 65 -35.20 3.32 13.87
N LYS A 66 -35.76 2.18 13.42
CA LYS A 66 -36.03 1.01 14.26
C LYS A 66 -34.79 0.15 14.52
N ALA A 67 -33.65 0.49 13.91
CA ALA A 67 -32.45 -0.30 14.05
C ALA A 67 -31.86 -0.21 15.47
N PRO A 68 -31.20 -1.28 15.97
CA PRO A 68 -30.63 -1.33 17.30
C PRO A 68 -29.34 -0.49 17.39
N LYS A 69 -29.49 0.84 17.51
CA LYS A 69 -28.38 1.82 17.49
C LYS A 69 -27.30 1.54 18.54
N GLU A 70 -27.68 0.96 19.68
CA GLU A 70 -26.79 0.64 20.81
C GLU A 70 -25.68 -0.36 20.44
N ILE A 71 -25.83 -1.10 19.34
CA ILE A 71 -24.87 -2.09 18.90
C ILE A 71 -23.67 -1.45 18.20
N LEU A 72 -23.81 -0.22 17.66
CA LEU A 72 -22.71 0.53 17.04
C LEU A 72 -21.78 1.12 18.12
N LYS A 73 -21.05 0.24 18.80
CA LYS A 73 -20.07 0.55 19.84
C LYS A 73 -18.64 0.37 19.32
N GLU A 74 -17.71 1.05 19.98
CA GLU A 74 -16.29 0.92 19.69
C GLU A 74 -15.83 -0.55 19.78
N GLY A 75 -14.96 -0.95 18.86
CA GLY A 75 -14.43 -2.30 18.75
C GLY A 75 -15.35 -3.29 18.05
N LEU A 76 -16.60 -2.94 17.71
CA LEU A 76 -17.47 -3.82 16.92
C LEU A 76 -16.81 -4.12 15.57
N LYS A 77 -16.70 -5.40 15.24
CA LYS A 77 -16.21 -5.89 13.95
C LYS A 77 -17.32 -6.56 13.15
N PHE A 78 -17.38 -6.30 11.86
CA PHE A 78 -18.32 -6.95 10.95
C PHE A 78 -17.83 -6.87 9.51
N ASN A 79 -18.40 -7.70 8.63
CA ASN A 79 -18.00 -7.76 7.23
C ASN A 79 -18.70 -6.67 6.41
N PHE A 80 -17.96 -6.05 5.50
CA PHE A 80 -18.51 -5.25 4.42
C PHE A 80 -18.92 -6.20 3.28
N MET A 81 -20.22 -6.21 2.97
CA MET A 81 -20.83 -7.11 2.02
C MET A 81 -21.19 -6.36 0.74
N ASP A 82 -20.95 -6.98 -0.41
CA ASP A 82 -21.54 -6.60 -1.70
C ASP A 82 -22.36 -7.78 -2.23
N GLY A 83 -23.68 -7.69 -2.07
CA GLY A 83 -24.57 -8.83 -2.22
C GLY A 83 -24.16 -9.97 -1.27
N PRO A 84 -23.95 -11.20 -1.77
CA PRO A 84 -23.53 -12.34 -0.94
C PRO A 84 -22.03 -12.35 -0.62
N ASN A 85 -21.23 -11.48 -1.23
CA ASN A 85 -19.77 -11.54 -1.15
C ASN A 85 -19.24 -10.62 -0.05
N ILE A 86 -18.29 -11.12 0.74
CA ILE A 86 -17.51 -10.29 1.66
C ILE A 86 -16.44 -9.59 0.83
N ILE A 87 -16.43 -8.26 0.83
CA ILE A 87 -15.46 -7.44 0.08
C ILE A 87 -14.55 -6.62 1.00
N GLY A 88 -14.75 -6.72 2.32
CA GLY A 88 -13.88 -6.09 3.31
C GLY A 88 -14.32 -6.36 4.74
N GLU A 89 -13.53 -5.89 5.69
CA GLU A 89 -13.80 -5.98 7.12
C GLU A 89 -13.88 -4.58 7.74
N CYS A 90 -14.91 -4.34 8.54
CA CYS A 90 -15.16 -3.09 9.23
C CYS A 90 -14.85 -3.23 10.72
N ILE A 91 -14.20 -2.22 11.29
CA ILE A 91 -14.02 -2.05 12.74
C ILE A 91 -14.52 -0.66 13.13
N LEU A 92 -15.44 -0.58 14.10
CA LEU A 92 -15.91 0.70 14.61
C LEU A 92 -14.94 1.26 15.65
N PHE A 93 -14.69 2.56 15.58
CA PHE A 93 -13.87 3.26 16.56
C PHE A 93 -14.40 4.66 16.82
N GLN A 94 -14.15 5.16 18.03
CA GLN A 94 -14.36 6.56 18.35
C GLN A 94 -13.11 7.34 17.97
N GLU A 95 -13.28 8.48 17.31
CA GLU A 95 -12.18 9.42 17.16
C GLU A 95 -11.83 9.92 18.56
N LYS A 96 -10.67 9.48 19.08
CA LYS A 96 -10.11 10.12 20.26
C LYS A 96 -9.82 11.56 19.87
N LEU A 97 -10.36 12.50 20.64
CA LEU A 97 -9.85 13.87 20.64
C LEU A 97 -8.37 13.75 20.98
N VAL A 98 -7.50 14.00 19.99
CA VAL A 98 -6.06 14.04 20.22
C VAL A 98 -5.84 15.22 21.16
N GLU A 99 -5.48 14.94 22.41
CA GLU A 99 -5.23 16.00 23.37
C GLU A 99 -3.89 16.66 23.05
N MET A 100 -3.73 17.94 23.43
CA MET A 100 -2.49 18.68 23.18
C MET A 100 -1.27 17.94 23.75
N GLU A 101 -1.48 17.18 24.83
CA GLU A 101 -0.48 16.35 25.49
C GLU A 101 -0.03 15.18 24.60
N ASP A 102 -0.96 14.52 23.89
CA ASP A 102 -0.65 13.48 22.89
C ASP A 102 0.19 14.05 21.73
N VAL A 103 -0.10 15.29 21.30
CA VAL A 103 0.67 15.97 20.24
C VAL A 103 2.09 16.27 20.71
N ILE A 104 2.25 16.78 21.93
CA ILE A 104 3.56 17.08 22.52
C ILE A 104 4.39 15.80 22.67
N ASP A 105 3.78 14.72 23.16
CA ASP A 105 4.48 13.46 23.31
C ASP A 105 4.84 12.84 21.96
N ARG A 106 3.99 13.00 20.93
CA ARG A 106 4.34 12.62 19.57
C ARG A 106 5.50 13.45 19.00
N ILE A 107 5.55 14.75 19.27
CA ILE A 107 6.67 15.61 18.88
C ILE A 107 7.97 15.13 19.53
N LYS A 108 7.95 14.85 20.85
CA LYS A 108 9.12 14.30 21.56
C LYS A 108 9.59 12.98 20.95
N LEU A 109 8.66 12.09 20.64
CA LEU A 109 8.95 10.80 20.02
C LEU A 109 9.62 10.98 18.65
N VAL A 110 9.09 11.88 17.82
CA VAL A 110 9.66 12.20 16.50
C VAL A 110 11.05 12.83 16.62
N GLU A 111 11.28 13.70 17.61
CA GLU A 111 12.61 14.26 17.85
C GLU A 111 13.62 13.19 18.29
N GLN A 112 13.19 12.24 19.11
CA GLN A 112 14.00 11.10 19.53
C GLN A 112 14.32 10.19 18.35
N GLU A 113 13.33 9.81 17.54
CA GLU A 113 13.52 9.03 16.31
C GLU A 113 14.48 9.73 15.34
N LYS A 114 14.36 11.06 15.19
CA LYS A 114 15.27 11.87 14.35
C LYS A 114 16.69 11.89 14.91
N HIS A 115 16.86 11.92 16.23
CA HIS A 115 18.16 11.83 16.89
C HIS A 115 18.79 10.45 16.66
N GLU A 116 18.03 9.38 16.85
CA GLU A 116 18.47 8.00 16.61
C GLU A 116 18.82 7.78 15.13
N LEU A 117 18.03 8.31 14.18
CA LEU A 117 18.35 8.27 12.75
C LEU A 117 19.63 9.04 12.43
N LYS A 118 19.86 10.21 13.03
CA LYS A 118 21.12 10.95 12.86
C LYS A 118 22.30 10.17 13.41
N MET A 119 22.15 9.53 14.56
CA MET A 119 23.17 8.66 15.15
C MET A 119 23.44 7.45 14.25
N PHE A 120 22.40 6.83 13.69
CA PHE A 120 22.50 5.73 12.74
C PHE A 120 23.20 6.16 11.44
N ILE A 121 22.79 7.27 10.82
CA ILE A 121 23.44 7.84 9.62
C ILE A 121 24.91 8.19 9.92
N THR A 122 25.21 8.76 11.09
CA THR A 122 26.59 9.06 11.51
C THR A 122 27.39 7.78 11.73
N SER A 123 26.75 6.71 12.22
CA SER A 123 27.36 5.38 12.35
C SER A 123 27.58 4.72 10.99
N ILE A 124 26.69 4.92 10.01
CA ILE A 124 26.84 4.47 8.62
C ILE A 124 28.02 5.20 7.95
N ASN A 125 28.16 6.52 8.17
CA ASN A 125 29.29 7.28 7.62
C ASN A 125 30.65 6.88 8.24
N ASN A 126 30.65 6.33 9.46
CA ASN A 126 31.86 5.90 10.16
C ASN A 126 32.14 4.38 10.08
N SER A 127 31.20 3.58 9.56
CA SER A 127 31.39 2.15 9.34
C SER A 127 31.07 1.83 7.89
N SER A 128 32.13 1.61 7.10
CA SER A 128 32.04 0.94 5.81
C SER A 128 31.42 -0.44 6.03
N PHE A 129 30.10 -0.57 5.92
CA PHE A 129 29.46 -1.86 5.78
C PHE A 129 29.91 -2.44 4.44
N SER A 130 30.94 -3.29 4.47
CA SER A 130 31.31 -4.10 3.33
C SER A 130 30.31 -5.25 3.23
N TYR A 131 29.11 -4.97 2.72
CA TYR A 131 28.22 -6.04 2.30
C TYR A 131 28.94 -6.84 1.21
N THR A 132 29.03 -8.15 1.42
CA THR A 132 29.51 -9.04 0.37
C THR A 132 28.48 -9.11 -0.75
N THR A 133 28.94 -9.38 -1.98
CA THR A 133 28.07 -9.60 -3.13
C THR A 133 26.96 -10.62 -2.84
N ASN A 134 27.29 -11.70 -2.11
CA ASN A 134 26.33 -12.75 -1.75
C ASN A 134 25.22 -12.24 -0.81
N GLU A 135 25.55 -11.38 0.15
CA GLU A 135 24.55 -10.81 1.07
C GLU A 135 23.58 -9.89 0.34
N LEU A 136 24.08 -9.09 -0.61
CA LEU A 136 23.22 -8.22 -1.44
C LEU A 136 22.35 -9.02 -2.41
N GLU A 137 22.89 -10.09 -3.01
CA GLU A 137 22.12 -10.99 -3.89
C GLU A 137 21.02 -11.77 -3.13
N GLU A 138 21.23 -12.09 -1.85
CA GLU A 138 20.19 -12.70 -1.01
C GLU A 138 19.15 -11.67 -0.56
N LEU A 139 19.60 -10.51 -0.11
CA LEU A 139 18.74 -9.44 0.39
C LEU A 139 17.77 -8.94 -0.69
N ILE A 140 18.24 -8.76 -1.93
CA ILE A 140 17.41 -8.21 -3.00
C ILE A 140 16.22 -9.11 -3.37
N LYS A 141 16.27 -10.41 -3.07
CA LYS A 141 15.15 -11.34 -3.33
C LYS A 141 13.87 -10.94 -2.60
N TYR A 142 14.00 -10.28 -1.45
CA TYR A 142 12.87 -9.79 -0.65
C TYR A 142 12.25 -8.49 -1.18
N SER A 143 12.82 -7.90 -2.23
CA SER A 143 12.31 -6.63 -2.77
C SER A 143 10.93 -6.74 -3.43
N SER A 144 10.48 -7.95 -3.79
CA SER A 144 9.10 -8.19 -4.22
C SER A 144 8.08 -7.78 -3.17
N ASP A 145 8.37 -8.12 -1.92
CA ASP A 145 7.49 -7.91 -0.77
C ASP A 145 7.78 -6.56 -0.09
N TYR A 146 9.04 -6.11 -0.17
CA TYR A 146 9.55 -4.91 0.49
C TYR A 146 10.33 -4.01 -0.48
N PRO A 147 9.66 -3.13 -1.25
CA PRO A 147 10.27 -2.38 -2.35
C PRO A 147 11.47 -1.51 -1.97
N TYR A 148 11.54 -1.00 -0.73
CA TYR A 148 12.65 -0.18 -0.24
C TYR A 148 13.99 -0.95 -0.24
N ILE A 149 13.96 -2.28 -0.19
CA ILE A 149 15.15 -3.13 -0.27
C ILE A 149 15.81 -3.01 -1.65
N PHE A 150 15.03 -2.86 -2.72
CA PHE A 150 15.57 -2.63 -4.05
C PHE A 150 16.39 -1.33 -4.09
N SER A 151 15.83 -0.23 -3.58
CA SER A 151 16.54 1.06 -3.51
C SER A 151 17.78 1.00 -2.64
N PHE A 152 17.72 0.26 -1.52
CA PHE A 152 18.89 0.03 -0.66
C PHE A 152 20.02 -0.67 -1.42
N VAL A 153 19.73 -1.79 -2.10
CA VAL A 153 20.73 -2.53 -2.87
C VAL A 153 21.21 -1.73 -4.08
N LEU A 154 20.33 -1.00 -4.77
CA LEU A 154 20.67 -0.12 -5.89
C LEU A 154 21.72 0.94 -5.50
N ASN A 155 21.58 1.52 -4.31
CA ASN A 155 22.52 2.51 -3.78
C ASN A 155 23.90 1.91 -3.41
N ILE A 156 23.96 0.62 -3.10
CA ILE A 156 25.20 -0.07 -2.71
C ILE A 156 25.89 -0.71 -3.92
N ASP A 157 25.15 -1.49 -4.71
CA ASP A 157 25.63 -2.14 -5.94
C ASP A 157 24.52 -2.18 -7.01
N LYS A 158 24.62 -1.23 -7.95
CA LYS A 158 23.66 -1.11 -9.04
C LYS A 158 23.62 -2.33 -9.97
N ASN A 159 24.71 -3.08 -10.11
CA ASN A 159 24.75 -4.20 -11.05
C ASN A 159 23.88 -5.36 -10.53
N ILE A 160 23.92 -5.62 -9.23
CA ILE A 160 23.07 -6.62 -8.57
C ILE A 160 21.60 -6.23 -8.72
N ALA A 161 21.27 -4.96 -8.49
CA ALA A 161 19.91 -4.45 -8.61
C ALA A 161 19.34 -4.59 -10.03
N LEU A 162 20.07 -4.12 -11.03
CA LEU A 162 19.63 -4.19 -12.43
C LEU A 162 19.54 -5.63 -12.95
N LYS A 163 20.47 -6.52 -12.54
CA LYS A 163 20.43 -7.95 -12.86
C LYS A 163 19.19 -8.63 -12.27
N TYR A 164 18.88 -8.34 -11.00
CA TYR A 164 17.69 -8.90 -10.35
C TYR A 164 16.40 -8.42 -11.00
N LEU A 165 16.27 -7.13 -11.32
CA LEU A 165 15.12 -6.58 -12.04
C LEU A 165 14.91 -7.29 -13.38
N SER A 166 15.99 -7.41 -14.15
CA SER A 166 15.96 -8.02 -15.48
C SER A 166 15.49 -9.46 -15.43
N ASN A 167 16.03 -10.26 -14.51
CA ASN A 167 15.75 -11.70 -14.44
C ASN A 167 14.36 -12.04 -13.88
N ASN A 168 13.83 -11.21 -12.97
CA ASN A 168 12.63 -11.58 -12.21
C ASN A 168 11.38 -10.84 -12.66
N TYR A 169 11.51 -9.59 -13.10
CA TYR A 169 10.37 -8.77 -13.47
C TYR A 169 10.27 -8.61 -14.97
N LEU A 170 11.39 -8.36 -15.66
CA LEU A 170 11.35 -8.08 -17.09
C LEU A 170 11.25 -9.37 -17.93
N VAL A 171 11.97 -10.43 -17.59
CA VAL A 171 11.92 -11.72 -18.31
C VAL A 171 10.57 -12.44 -18.18
N LYS A 172 9.81 -12.19 -17.11
CA LYS A 172 8.53 -12.87 -16.85
C LYS A 172 7.29 -12.23 -17.51
N LEU A 173 7.46 -11.14 -18.28
CA LEU A 173 6.38 -10.37 -18.91
C LEU A 173 5.59 -11.11 -20.01
N ASN A 174 5.67 -12.45 -20.09
CA ASN A 174 4.86 -13.29 -21.00
C ASN A 174 3.44 -13.52 -20.44
N ASN A 175 2.62 -12.45 -20.41
CA ASN A 175 1.20 -12.43 -20.01
C ASN A 175 0.89 -12.84 -18.56
N VAL A 176 1.91 -13.05 -17.72
CA VAL A 176 1.73 -13.23 -16.27
C VAL A 176 1.96 -11.88 -15.62
N LEU A 177 0.92 -11.39 -14.94
CA LEU A 177 0.89 -10.07 -14.31
C LEU A 177 1.72 -10.11 -13.02
N GLU A 178 3.06 -10.10 -13.15
CA GLU A 178 3.96 -10.10 -12.00
C GLU A 178 4.53 -8.69 -11.73
N SER A 179 3.74 -7.92 -10.96
CA SER A 179 4.18 -6.97 -9.92
C SER A 179 3.70 -5.53 -10.10
N SER A 180 2.96 -5.06 -9.08
CA SER A 180 2.58 -3.65 -8.85
C SER A 180 3.77 -2.72 -8.55
N ASN A 181 4.97 -3.25 -8.32
CA ASN A 181 6.14 -2.45 -7.90
C ASN A 181 7.08 -2.11 -9.06
N LEU A 182 6.85 -2.63 -10.27
CA LEU A 182 7.68 -2.34 -11.43
C LEU A 182 7.78 -0.83 -11.75
N PRO A 183 6.70 -0.03 -11.74
CA PRO A 183 6.80 1.43 -11.91
C PRO A 183 7.72 2.06 -10.85
N LEU A 184 7.58 1.67 -9.58
CA LEU A 184 8.40 2.18 -8.48
C LEU A 184 9.89 1.81 -8.65
N PHE A 185 10.20 0.60 -9.13
CA PHE A 185 11.59 0.21 -9.40
C PHE A 185 12.19 0.99 -10.56
N LEU A 186 11.43 1.15 -11.65
CA LEU A 186 11.86 1.95 -12.80
C LEU A 186 12.08 3.42 -12.42
N PHE A 187 11.19 3.99 -11.62
CA PHE A 187 11.35 5.33 -11.05
C PHE A 187 12.63 5.45 -10.22
N ASN A 188 12.89 4.50 -9.31
CA ASN A 188 14.10 4.52 -8.48
C ASN A 188 15.38 4.41 -9.32
N ILE A 189 15.36 3.63 -10.40
CA ILE A 189 16.48 3.53 -11.34
C ILE A 189 16.67 4.86 -12.07
N GLU A 190 15.62 5.46 -12.62
CA GLU A 190 15.72 6.75 -13.30
C GLU A 190 16.26 7.84 -12.38
N LYS A 191 15.79 7.90 -11.13
CA LYS A 191 16.30 8.85 -10.13
C LYS A 191 17.77 8.61 -9.78
N PHE A 192 18.22 7.37 -9.80
CA PHE A 192 19.59 7.01 -9.43
C PHE A 192 20.58 7.16 -10.59
N LEU A 193 20.20 6.73 -11.79
CA LEU A 193 21.05 6.78 -12.99
C LEU A 193 20.97 8.13 -13.73
N GLY A 194 19.85 8.84 -13.58
CA GLY A 194 19.50 9.96 -14.45
C GLY A 194 18.83 9.49 -15.75
N LYS A 195 18.13 10.42 -16.39
CA LYS A 195 17.27 10.13 -17.55
C LYS A 195 18.02 9.51 -18.74
N GLU A 196 19.19 10.03 -19.08
CA GLU A 196 19.99 9.55 -20.22
C GLU A 196 20.46 8.09 -20.03
N GLU A 197 21.02 7.76 -18.86
CA GLU A 197 21.48 6.40 -18.56
C GLU A 197 20.30 5.42 -18.42
N PHE A 198 19.17 5.89 -17.88
CA PHE A 198 17.94 5.12 -17.83
C PHE A 198 17.44 4.77 -19.22
N ASP A 199 17.35 5.74 -20.13
CA ASP A 199 16.89 5.50 -21.50
C ASP A 199 17.82 4.50 -22.23
N MET A 200 19.14 4.60 -22.03
CA MET A 200 20.10 3.62 -22.54
C MET A 200 19.93 2.21 -21.94
N PHE A 201 19.56 2.11 -20.66
CA PHE A 201 19.22 0.83 -20.02
C PHE A 201 17.98 0.22 -20.68
N ILE A 202 16.93 1.02 -20.90
CA ILE A 202 15.69 0.60 -21.55
C ILE A 202 15.97 0.14 -22.99
N GLU A 203 16.78 0.86 -23.76
CA GLU A 203 17.10 0.50 -25.15
C GLU A 203 17.76 -0.88 -25.28
N LYS A 204 18.62 -1.23 -24.32
CA LYS A 204 19.34 -2.51 -24.26
C LYS A 204 18.44 -3.69 -23.91
N LEU A 205 17.21 -3.44 -23.46
CA LEU A 205 16.25 -4.51 -23.17
C LEU A 205 15.79 -5.21 -24.46
N PRO A 206 15.48 -6.51 -24.39
CA PRO A 206 14.86 -7.26 -25.48
C PRO A 206 13.63 -6.55 -26.05
N ASN A 207 13.44 -6.64 -27.37
CA ASN A 207 12.30 -6.01 -28.07
C ASN A 207 10.94 -6.51 -27.59
N GLU A 208 10.87 -7.74 -27.08
CA GLU A 208 9.65 -8.33 -26.52
C GLU A 208 9.20 -7.58 -25.25
N ILE A 209 10.14 -7.16 -24.40
CA ILE A 209 9.87 -6.38 -23.19
C ILE A 209 9.43 -4.96 -23.55
N LYS A 210 10.14 -4.31 -24.48
CA LYS A 210 9.82 -2.93 -24.91
C LYS A 210 8.44 -2.77 -25.56
N LYS A 211 7.89 -3.86 -26.11
CA LYS A 211 6.56 -3.89 -26.73
C LYS A 211 5.47 -4.40 -25.79
N ASN A 212 5.82 -4.77 -24.55
CA ASN A 212 4.87 -5.26 -23.58
C ASN A 212 4.05 -4.11 -22.99
N GLU A 213 2.71 -4.22 -23.03
CA GLU A 213 1.81 -3.16 -22.55
C GLU A 213 2.00 -2.81 -21.07
N ILE A 214 2.28 -3.79 -20.20
CA ILE A 214 2.50 -3.53 -18.76
C ILE A 214 3.78 -2.72 -18.56
N PHE A 215 4.84 -3.04 -19.30
CA PHE A 215 6.09 -2.32 -19.25
C PHE A 215 5.95 -0.89 -19.78
N ILE A 216 5.26 -0.72 -20.92
CA ILE A 216 4.98 0.61 -21.50
C ILE A 216 4.19 1.47 -20.50
N ASN A 217 3.10 0.93 -19.94
CA ASN A 217 2.30 1.64 -18.95
C ASN A 217 3.12 2.01 -17.71
N SER A 218 4.01 1.11 -17.25
CA SER A 218 4.89 1.39 -16.10
C SER A 218 5.91 2.51 -16.38
N ILE A 219 6.34 2.67 -17.63
CA ILE A 219 7.21 3.78 -18.06
C ILE A 219 6.40 5.08 -18.19
N GLU A 220 5.18 5.02 -18.71
CA GLU A 220 4.29 6.19 -18.80
C GLU A 220 3.86 6.70 -17.43
N GLU A 221 3.72 5.82 -16.43
CA GLU A 221 3.37 6.21 -15.05
C GLU A 221 4.47 7.00 -14.32
N ILE A 222 5.72 6.92 -14.76
CA ILE A 222 6.87 7.58 -14.10
C ILE A 222 7.33 8.86 -14.80
N LEU A 223 6.89 9.11 -16.04
CA LEU A 223 7.22 10.28 -16.87
C LEU A 223 6.17 11.39 -16.76
#